data_AF-A0A2B4R3R5-F1
#
_entry.id   AF-A0A2B4R3R5-F1
#
_cell.length_a   1.000
_cell.length_b   1.000
_cell.length_c   1.000
_cell.angle_alpha   90.00
_cell.angle_beta   90.00
_cell.angle_gamma   90.00
#
_symmetry.space_group_name_H-M   'P 1'
#
loop_
_entity.id
_entity.type
_entity.pdbx_description
1 polymer ?
#
loop_
_entity_poly.entity_id
_entity_poly.type
_entity_poly.pdbx_seq_one_letter_code
_entity_poly.pdbx_strand_id
1 'polypeptide(L)'
;MKKDLQDGVLGNSTVRHYMRIPLSSLHNGHQVGGTAGINQNVDRKIISKIFEVVGNGITNVGEVRRCVSDYVEKELFRGVPVQKGPRLSNRRYHSTKADLRNHISRAIAAQKYGKDGQESLRKEIEEWMRALQRWARKSKNGLNSLEQEELLSYLKRAANVSTRNAYDSAVAALKNLSLYKDKQNVKNYVDNVWLSCSFRWANCMRKRQVLNTVDTNNGTEAQNKTFKCQYLPLSQDKSVYGLSVMLVETYIPDCHQKYLQRNVQLSSAYRRLNTTVPSYLHDRPPHFIKHCLKAKFSSGDLRECDVLCVDM
;
A
#
# COMPACT_ATOMS: atom_id res chain seq x y z
N MET A 1 -43.05 44.48 -11.15
CA MET A 1 -42.89 43.03 -11.39
C MET A 1 -42.78 42.63 -12.86
N LYS A 2 -43.65 43.07 -13.78
CA LYS A 2 -43.48 42.78 -15.22
C LYS A 2 -42.43 43.67 -15.93
N LYS A 3 -42.05 44.79 -15.32
CA LYS A 3 -41.03 45.73 -15.83
C LYS A 3 -39.60 45.35 -15.39
N ASP A 4 -39.44 44.77 -14.20
CA ASP A 4 -38.12 44.47 -13.62
C ASP A 4 -37.43 43.24 -14.24
N LEU A 5 -38.18 42.43 -15.00
CA LEU A 5 -37.66 41.27 -15.75
C LEU A 5 -37.08 41.64 -17.12
N GLN A 6 -37.35 42.86 -17.64
CA GLN A 6 -36.82 43.31 -18.94
C GLN A 6 -35.45 43.99 -18.83
N ASP A 7 -35.07 44.48 -17.65
CA ASP A 7 -33.86 45.30 -17.47
C ASP A 7 -32.64 44.55 -16.91
N GLY A 8 -32.69 43.21 -16.83
CA GLY A 8 -31.48 42.40 -16.51
C GLY A 8 -30.83 42.72 -15.15
N VAL A 9 -31.56 43.31 -14.21
CA VAL A 9 -31.04 43.56 -12.85
C VAL A 9 -31.07 42.23 -12.08
N LEU A 10 -29.92 41.58 -12.00
CA LEU A 10 -29.67 40.43 -11.11
C LEU A 10 -29.85 40.88 -9.66
N GLY A 11 -31.09 40.79 -9.17
CA GLY A 11 -31.38 40.90 -7.75
C GLY A 11 -30.65 39.79 -7.00
N ASN A 12 -29.77 40.15 -6.06
CA ASN A 12 -29.09 39.19 -5.19
C ASN A 12 -30.11 38.45 -4.33
N SER A 13 -30.64 37.34 -4.82
CA SER A 13 -31.48 36.43 -4.05
C SER A 13 -30.62 35.67 -3.04
N THR A 14 -30.79 35.95 -1.75
CA THR A 14 -30.14 35.18 -0.68
C THR A 14 -31.05 34.02 -0.27
N VAL A 15 -30.60 32.79 -0.54
CA VAL A 15 -31.27 31.58 -0.06
C VAL A 15 -30.74 31.26 1.34
N ARG A 16 -31.62 31.20 2.35
CA ARG A 16 -31.29 30.69 3.68
C ARG A 16 -31.94 29.33 3.89
N HIS A 17 -31.13 28.34 4.21
CA HIS A 17 -31.59 27.03 4.60
C HIS A 17 -31.66 26.95 6.12
N TYR A 18 -32.85 26.63 6.62
CA TYR A 18 -33.07 26.38 8.05
C TYR A 18 -33.09 24.87 8.27
N MET A 19 -32.15 24.38 9.07
CA MET A 19 -32.06 22.97 9.43
C MET A 19 -32.47 22.81 10.90
N ARG A 20 -33.49 21.99 11.15
CA ARG A 20 -33.89 21.59 12.50
C ARG A 20 -33.11 20.34 12.88
N ILE A 21 -32.16 20.49 13.79
CA ILE A 21 -31.38 19.37 14.35
C ILE A 21 -32.01 19.00 15.70
N PRO A 22 -32.30 17.70 15.97
CA PRO A 22 -32.80 17.27 17.27
C PRO A 22 -31.86 17.68 18.41
N LEU A 23 -32.44 18.02 19.56
CA LEU A 23 -31.68 18.29 20.77
C LEU A 23 -30.93 17.02 21.22
N SER A 24 -29.74 17.18 21.80
CA SER A 24 -28.92 16.08 22.33
C SER A 24 -29.68 15.13 23.25
N SER A 25 -30.72 15.63 23.94
CA SER A 25 -31.60 14.90 24.85
C SER A 25 -32.59 13.95 24.16
N LEU A 26 -32.79 14.07 22.85
CA LEU A 26 -33.71 13.22 22.06
C LEU A 26 -33.00 12.02 21.41
N HIS A 27 -31.67 11.93 21.52
CA HIS A 27 -30.87 10.83 21.01
C HIS A 27 -30.77 9.69 22.05
N ASN A 28 -31.87 8.98 22.30
CA ASN A 28 -31.83 7.76 23.10
C ASN A 28 -31.34 6.58 22.25
N GLY A 29 -30.22 5.98 22.66
CA GLY A 29 -29.62 4.79 22.02
C GLY A 29 -28.42 5.06 21.11
N HIS A 30 -28.08 6.32 20.81
CA HIS A 30 -26.89 6.70 20.03
C HIS A 30 -25.94 7.52 20.91
N GLN A 31 -24.62 7.29 20.82
CA GLN A 31 -23.65 8.10 21.58
C GLN A 31 -23.57 9.51 21.01
N VAL A 32 -24.00 10.51 21.79
CA VAL A 32 -23.86 11.95 21.49
C VAL A 32 -22.87 12.60 22.46
N GLY A 33 -22.09 13.57 21.96
CA GLY A 33 -21.07 14.27 22.74
C GLY A 33 -19.73 13.51 22.83
N GLY A 34 -19.03 13.63 23.96
CA GLY A 34 -17.66 13.12 24.12
C GLY A 34 -17.49 11.60 23.98
N THR A 35 -18.58 10.83 24.11
CA THR A 35 -18.62 9.37 23.94
C THR A 35 -18.67 8.95 22.48
N ALA A 36 -19.22 9.77 21.58
CA ALA A 36 -19.19 9.53 20.13
C ALA A 36 -17.76 9.47 19.54
N GLY A 37 -16.77 9.99 20.29
CA GLY A 37 -15.35 9.99 19.92
C GLY A 37 -14.67 8.62 19.99
N ILE A 38 -15.29 7.61 20.61
CA ILE A 38 -14.67 6.29 20.87
C ILE A 38 -14.45 5.49 19.56
N ASN A 39 -15.33 5.67 18.56
CA ASN A 39 -15.24 5.01 17.25
C ASN A 39 -14.61 5.88 16.14
N GLN A 40 -14.06 7.04 16.48
CA GLN A 40 -13.43 7.91 15.48
C GLN A 40 -12.07 7.35 15.05
N ASN A 41 -11.82 7.40 13.74
CA ASN A 41 -10.51 7.09 13.17
C ASN A 41 -9.49 8.15 13.63
N VAL A 42 -8.26 7.72 13.86
CA VAL A 42 -7.13 8.61 14.18
C VAL A 42 -6.92 9.59 13.02
N ASP A 43 -6.74 10.87 13.32
CA ASP A 43 -6.57 11.89 12.30
C ASP A 43 -5.29 11.65 11.47
N ARG A 44 -5.34 11.95 10.17
CA ARG A 44 -4.20 11.74 9.27
C ARG A 44 -2.94 12.49 9.74
N LYS A 45 -3.09 13.68 10.34
CA LYS A 45 -1.94 14.44 10.85
C LYS A 45 -1.25 13.73 12.01
N ILE A 46 -2.03 13.09 12.89
CA ILE A 46 -1.53 12.28 13.99
C ILE A 46 -0.83 11.02 13.47
N ILE A 47 -1.42 10.36 12.48
CA ILE A 47 -0.79 9.20 11.82
C ILE A 47 0.55 9.60 11.19
N SER A 48 0.61 10.72 10.47
CA SER A 48 1.87 11.22 9.89
C SER A 48 2.92 11.49 10.97
N LYS A 49 2.54 12.10 12.10
CA LYS A 49 3.47 12.35 13.20
C LYS A 49 3.96 11.05 13.85
N ILE A 50 3.10 10.03 13.99
CA ILE A 50 3.51 8.71 14.46
C ILE A 50 4.57 8.10 13.53
N PHE A 51 4.37 8.20 12.21
CA PHE A 51 5.32 7.69 11.22
C PHE A 51 6.65 8.46 11.25
N GLU A 52 6.63 9.77 11.50
CA GLU A 52 7.84 10.61 11.67
C GLU A 52 8.61 10.25 12.95
N VAL A 53 7.92 10.09 14.08
CA VAL A 53 8.53 9.73 15.37
C VAL A 53 9.17 8.34 15.32
N VAL A 54 8.48 7.37 14.72
CA VAL A 54 9.05 6.04 14.42
C VAL A 54 10.18 6.15 13.39
N GLY A 55 10.02 7.07 12.43
CA GLY A 55 11.05 7.59 11.50
C GLY A 55 12.40 7.80 12.15
N ASN A 56 12.37 8.48 13.30
CA ASN A 56 13.52 8.90 14.08
C ASN A 56 13.99 7.85 15.11
N GLY A 57 13.48 6.62 15.04
CA GLY A 57 13.91 5.49 15.89
C GLY A 57 13.12 5.31 17.18
N ILE A 58 12.12 6.15 17.46
CA ILE A 58 11.30 6.05 18.67
C ILE A 58 10.15 5.08 18.43
N THR A 59 10.26 3.86 18.97
CA THR A 59 9.26 2.79 18.78
C THR A 59 8.51 2.41 20.06
N ASN A 60 8.95 2.91 21.22
CA ASN A 60 8.26 2.67 22.49
C ASN A 60 6.89 3.39 22.50
N VAL A 61 5.82 2.65 22.79
CA VAL A 61 4.44 3.16 22.77
C VAL A 61 4.24 4.34 23.71
N GLY A 62 4.90 4.36 24.86
CA GLY A 62 4.83 5.45 25.83
C GLY A 62 5.47 6.74 25.31
N GLU A 63 6.64 6.61 24.71
CA GLU A 63 7.37 7.73 24.10
C GLU A 63 6.64 8.28 22.87
N VAL A 64 6.18 7.40 21.97
CA VAL A 64 5.38 7.81 20.82
C VAL A 64 4.10 8.53 21.27
N ARG A 65 3.44 8.04 22.32
CA ARG A 65 2.27 8.72 22.90
C ARG A 65 2.62 10.11 23.40
N ARG A 66 3.74 10.26 24.12
CA ARG A 66 4.19 11.56 24.63
C ARG A 66 4.47 12.53 23.48
N CYS A 67 5.23 12.13 22.47
CA CYS A 67 5.53 12.95 21.30
C CYS A 67 4.28 13.36 20.52
N VAL A 68 3.31 12.46 20.39
CA VAL A 68 2.03 12.75 19.73
C VAL A 68 1.19 13.72 20.55
N SER A 69 1.09 13.53 21.87
CA SER A 69 0.39 14.47 22.76
C SER A 69 1.00 15.87 22.72
N ASP A 70 2.33 15.96 22.78
CA ASP A 70 3.05 17.23 22.67
C ASP A 70 2.77 17.92 21.33
N TYR A 71 2.73 17.17 20.23
CA TYR A 71 2.35 17.68 18.91
C TYR A 71 0.91 18.21 18.87
N VAL A 72 -0.02 17.50 19.53
CA VAL A 72 -1.42 17.95 19.63
C VAL A 72 -1.52 19.29 20.36
N GLU A 73 -0.86 19.41 21.51
CA GLU A 73 -0.97 20.58 22.38
C GLU A 73 -0.15 21.78 21.87
N LYS A 74 1.09 21.56 21.44
CA LYS A 74 2.06 22.63 21.13
C LYS A 74 2.04 23.07 19.67
N GLU A 75 1.52 22.25 18.77
CA GLU A 75 1.51 22.53 17.33
C GLU A 75 0.09 22.59 16.75
N LEU A 76 -0.75 21.56 16.98
CA LEU A 76 -2.10 21.51 16.39
C LEU A 76 -3.11 22.46 17.06
N PHE A 77 -3.04 22.62 18.38
CA PHE A 77 -3.96 23.46 19.16
C PHE A 77 -3.24 24.59 19.92
N ARG A 78 -2.12 25.07 19.37
CA ARG A 78 -1.32 26.16 19.96
C ARG A 78 -2.21 27.39 20.22
N GLY A 79 -2.20 27.90 21.45
CA GLY A 79 -2.94 29.10 21.84
C GLY A 79 -4.43 28.89 22.10
N VAL A 80 -4.95 27.67 21.98
CA VAL A 80 -6.32 27.35 22.38
C VAL A 80 -6.35 27.06 23.88
N PRO A 81 -7.22 27.72 24.67
CA PRO A 81 -7.37 27.41 26.10
C PRO A 81 -7.72 25.93 26.30
N VAL A 82 -7.12 25.28 27.32
CA VAL A 82 -7.28 23.83 27.60
C VAL A 82 -8.75 23.38 27.63
N GLN A 83 -9.65 24.25 28.09
CA GLN A 83 -11.09 24.02 28.19
C GLN A 83 -11.79 23.94 26.82
N LYS A 84 -11.21 24.53 25.78
CA LYS A 84 -11.68 24.51 24.37
C LYS A 84 -10.89 23.55 23.48
N GLY A 85 -9.82 22.94 24.00
CA GLY A 85 -9.02 21.94 23.30
C GLY A 85 -9.75 20.59 23.15
N PRO A 86 -9.23 19.68 22.30
CA PRO A 86 -9.78 18.33 22.20
C PRO A 86 -9.68 17.63 23.55
N ARG A 87 -10.78 17.05 24.02
CA ARG A 87 -10.78 16.25 25.25
C ARG A 87 -9.88 15.02 25.07
N LEU A 88 -9.25 14.56 26.14
CA LEU A 88 -8.44 13.33 26.14
C LEU A 88 -9.23 12.08 25.73
N SER A 89 -10.56 12.10 25.85
CA SER A 89 -11.45 11.05 25.36
C SER A 89 -11.64 11.05 23.84
N ASN A 90 -11.17 12.07 23.14
CA ASN A 90 -11.28 12.21 21.70
C ASN A 90 -10.18 11.40 21.00
N ARG A 91 -10.54 10.18 20.56
CA ARG A 91 -9.65 9.23 19.90
C ARG A 91 -9.05 9.73 18.59
N ARG A 92 -9.66 10.73 17.94
CA ARG A 92 -9.17 11.35 16.71
C ARG A 92 -7.81 12.03 16.90
N TYR A 93 -7.60 12.67 18.06
CA TYR A 93 -6.37 13.39 18.40
C TYR A 93 -5.55 12.68 19.49
N HIS A 94 -6.23 11.99 20.42
CA HIS A 94 -5.62 11.21 21.49
C HIS A 94 -5.87 9.72 21.27
N SER A 95 -5.10 9.12 20.35
CA SER A 95 -5.20 7.72 19.97
C SER A 95 -4.95 6.75 21.14
N THR A 96 -5.60 5.59 21.13
CA THR A 96 -5.44 4.60 22.21
C THR A 96 -4.07 3.89 22.13
N LYS A 97 -3.64 3.22 23.22
CA LYS A 97 -2.44 2.37 23.22
C LYS A 97 -2.49 1.27 22.16
N ALA A 98 -3.68 0.79 21.79
CA ALA A 98 -3.84 -0.21 20.74
C ALA A 98 -3.66 0.40 19.34
N ASP A 99 -4.21 1.59 19.12
CA ASP A 99 -4.03 2.33 17.85
C ASP A 99 -2.56 2.67 17.61
N LEU A 100 -1.88 3.17 18.66
CA LEU A 100 -0.46 3.47 18.61
C LEU A 100 0.36 2.23 18.26
N ARG A 101 0.11 1.08 18.91
CA ARG A 101 0.78 -0.19 18.56
C ARG A 101 0.59 -0.55 17.09
N ASN A 102 -0.65 -0.49 16.60
CA ASN A 102 -0.95 -0.82 15.21
C ASN A 102 -0.25 0.14 14.23
N HIS A 103 -0.25 1.44 14.49
CA HIS A 103 0.39 2.44 13.64
C HIS A 103 1.92 2.38 13.71
N ILE A 104 2.50 2.10 14.89
CA ILE A 104 3.95 1.87 15.05
C ILE A 104 4.37 0.63 14.28
N SER A 105 3.67 -0.50 14.41
CA SER A 105 3.96 -1.71 13.64
C SER A 105 3.88 -1.47 12.14
N ARG A 106 2.89 -0.70 11.67
CA ARG A 106 2.77 -0.30 10.26
C ARG A 106 3.90 0.64 9.81
N ALA A 107 4.33 1.56 10.66
CA ALA A 107 5.44 2.47 10.36
C ALA A 107 6.78 1.73 10.29
N ILE A 108 7.06 0.80 11.22
CA ILE A 108 8.24 -0.07 11.19
C ILE A 108 8.24 -0.94 9.93
N ALA A 109 7.10 -1.54 9.59
CA ALA A 109 6.95 -2.30 8.35
C ALA A 109 7.22 -1.42 7.13
N ALA A 110 6.61 -0.23 7.05
CA ALA A 110 6.82 0.69 5.95
C ALA A 110 8.30 1.13 5.80
N GLN A 111 9.01 1.33 6.91
CA GLN A 111 10.46 1.63 6.88
C GLN A 111 11.30 0.45 6.40
N LYS A 112 10.98 -0.76 6.85
CA LYS A 112 11.69 -1.98 6.49
C LYS A 112 11.48 -2.31 5.01
N TYR A 113 10.22 -2.45 4.59
CA TYR A 113 9.87 -2.85 3.23
C TYR A 113 10.04 -1.73 2.20
N GLY A 114 9.96 -0.46 2.61
CA GLY A 114 10.24 0.69 1.75
C GLY A 114 11.72 0.82 1.37
N LYS A 115 12.63 0.37 2.24
CA LYS A 115 14.08 0.32 1.95
C LYS A 115 14.44 -0.96 1.20
N ASP A 116 13.95 -2.12 1.63
CA ASP A 116 14.29 -3.42 1.03
C ASP A 116 13.80 -3.55 -0.42
N GLY A 117 12.58 -3.07 -0.73
CA GLY A 117 12.06 -3.07 -2.09
C GLY A 117 12.80 -2.11 -3.03
N GLN A 118 13.18 -0.93 -2.52
CA GLN A 118 14.03 0.00 -3.28
C GLN A 118 15.45 -0.55 -3.48
N GLU A 119 15.99 -1.28 -2.51
CA GLU A 119 17.31 -1.88 -2.59
C GLU A 119 17.34 -3.05 -3.60
N SER A 120 16.31 -3.89 -3.62
CA SER A 120 16.20 -4.95 -4.64
C SER A 120 16.09 -4.38 -6.05
N LEU A 121 15.27 -3.32 -6.23
CA LEU A 121 15.15 -2.64 -7.51
C LEU A 121 16.46 -1.95 -7.95
N ARG A 122 17.19 -1.36 -7.01
CA ARG A 122 18.52 -0.77 -7.27
C ARG A 122 19.52 -1.83 -7.70
N LYS A 123 19.52 -3.01 -7.05
CA LYS A 123 20.37 -4.14 -7.42
C LYS A 123 20.08 -4.64 -8.82
N GLU A 124 18.80 -4.80 -9.20
CA GLU A 124 18.45 -5.19 -10.57
C GLU A 124 18.94 -4.17 -11.61
N ILE A 125 18.76 -2.87 -11.37
CA ILE A 125 19.28 -1.80 -12.25
C ILE A 125 20.80 -1.89 -12.35
N GLU A 126 21.49 -2.06 -11.22
CA GLU A 126 22.95 -2.20 -11.20
C GLU A 126 23.42 -3.42 -11.98
N GLU A 127 22.74 -4.56 -11.86
CA GLU A 127 23.05 -5.77 -12.63
C GLU A 127 22.90 -5.55 -14.13
N TRP A 128 21.83 -4.89 -14.57
CA TRP A 128 21.64 -4.50 -15.97
C TRP A 128 22.72 -3.53 -16.44
N MET A 129 23.10 -2.55 -15.61
CA MET A 129 24.18 -1.62 -15.92
C MET A 129 25.53 -2.33 -16.02
N ARG A 130 25.81 -3.31 -15.16
CA ARG A 130 27.03 -4.13 -15.22
C ARG A 130 27.03 -5.05 -16.45
N ALA A 131 25.89 -5.62 -16.83
CA ALA A 131 25.77 -6.41 -18.06
C ALA A 131 26.07 -5.55 -19.30
N LEU A 132 25.54 -4.33 -19.32
CA LEU A 132 25.80 -3.37 -20.38
C LEU A 132 27.27 -2.95 -20.47
N GLN A 133 27.91 -2.65 -19.34
CA GLN A 133 29.34 -2.32 -19.28
C GLN A 133 30.21 -3.50 -19.74
N ARG A 134 29.88 -4.72 -19.31
CA ARG A 134 30.57 -5.94 -19.76
C ARG A 134 30.41 -6.15 -21.26
N TRP A 135 29.25 -5.88 -21.83
CA TRP A 135 29.05 -5.95 -23.27
C TRP A 135 29.89 -4.88 -23.98
N ALA A 136 29.79 -3.60 -23.58
CA ALA A 136 30.51 -2.51 -24.25
C ALA A 136 32.05 -2.70 -24.27
N ARG A 137 32.60 -3.30 -23.22
CA ARG A 137 34.05 -3.56 -23.07
C ARG A 137 34.60 -4.72 -23.90
N LYS A 138 33.76 -5.57 -24.48
CA LYS A 138 34.26 -6.69 -25.30
C LYS A 138 34.80 -6.15 -26.63
N SER A 139 36.08 -6.39 -26.90
CA SER A 139 36.78 -5.94 -28.12
C SER A 139 36.03 -6.27 -29.41
N LYS A 140 35.39 -7.45 -29.47
CA LYS A 140 34.57 -7.90 -30.62
C LYS A 140 33.40 -6.97 -30.97
N ASN A 141 33.00 -6.08 -30.06
CA ASN A 141 31.91 -5.14 -30.27
C ASN A 141 32.38 -3.81 -30.91
N GLY A 142 33.69 -3.64 -31.09
CA GLY A 142 34.26 -2.57 -31.91
C GLY A 142 34.13 -1.16 -31.32
N LEU A 143 34.13 -1.03 -29.99
CA LEU A 143 34.05 0.26 -29.29
C LEU A 143 35.37 0.58 -28.58
N ASN A 144 35.92 1.77 -28.83
CA ASN A 144 37.02 2.31 -28.04
C ASN A 144 36.51 2.88 -26.69
N SER A 145 37.42 3.22 -25.77
CA SER A 145 37.04 3.67 -24.43
C SER A 145 36.13 4.91 -24.41
N LEU A 146 36.35 5.87 -25.31
CA LEU A 146 35.55 7.09 -25.40
C LEU A 146 34.13 6.78 -25.89
N GLU A 147 34.02 5.94 -26.92
CA GLU A 147 32.73 5.52 -27.48
C GLU A 147 31.93 4.66 -26.48
N GLN A 148 32.63 3.86 -25.66
CA GLN A 148 32.01 3.11 -24.57
C GLN A 148 31.38 4.06 -23.56
N GLU A 149 32.10 5.10 -23.12
CA GLU A 149 31.59 6.08 -22.16
C GLU A 149 30.42 6.88 -22.72
N GLU A 150 30.52 7.32 -23.98
CA GLU A 150 29.45 8.03 -24.67
C GLU A 150 28.17 7.18 -24.74
N LEU A 151 28.27 5.95 -25.27
CA LEU A 151 27.13 5.04 -25.37
C LEU A 151 26.51 4.76 -23.99
N LEU A 152 27.34 4.49 -22.98
CA LEU A 152 26.87 4.23 -21.61
C LEU A 152 26.12 5.42 -21.01
N SER A 153 26.53 6.65 -21.31
CA SER A 153 25.87 7.87 -20.81
C SER A 153 24.42 7.96 -21.31
N TYR A 154 24.19 7.74 -22.61
CA TYR A 154 22.86 7.80 -23.21
C TYR A 154 21.94 6.67 -22.71
N LEU A 155 22.50 5.46 -22.58
CA LEU A 155 21.76 4.32 -22.05
C LEU A 155 21.35 4.55 -20.59
N LYS A 156 22.24 5.08 -19.75
CA LYS A 156 21.93 5.47 -18.37
C LYS A 156 20.84 6.53 -18.30
N ARG A 157 20.86 7.52 -19.19
CA ARG A 157 19.84 8.56 -19.24
C ARG A 157 18.46 7.96 -19.53
N ALA A 158 18.35 7.12 -20.55
CA ALA A 158 17.10 6.45 -20.88
C ALA A 158 16.62 5.48 -19.77
N ALA A 159 17.51 4.87 -19.00
CA ALA A 159 17.12 4.03 -17.86
C ALA A 159 16.49 4.80 -16.69
N ASN A 160 17.01 5.99 -16.39
CA ASN A 160 16.70 6.67 -15.12
C ASN A 160 15.52 7.65 -15.18
N VAL A 161 15.12 8.08 -16.37
CA VAL A 161 14.01 9.03 -16.53
C VAL A 161 12.69 8.49 -15.98
N SER A 162 11.98 9.34 -15.24
CA SER A 162 10.80 8.95 -14.45
C SER A 162 9.49 9.00 -15.24
N THR A 163 9.46 9.63 -16.42
CA THR A 163 8.24 9.81 -17.22
C THR A 163 8.38 9.15 -18.58
N ARG A 164 7.24 8.71 -19.13
CA ARG A 164 7.20 8.06 -20.44
C ARG A 164 7.72 8.98 -21.55
N ASN A 165 7.30 10.24 -21.55
CA ASN A 165 7.74 11.22 -22.54
C ASN A 165 9.26 11.44 -22.48
N ALA A 166 9.84 11.58 -21.28
CA ALA A 166 11.28 11.76 -21.14
C ALA A 166 12.06 10.50 -21.55
N TYR A 167 11.49 9.32 -21.35
CA TYR A 167 12.03 8.05 -21.87
C TYR A 167 12.06 8.03 -23.39
N ASP A 168 10.94 8.33 -24.03
CA ASP A 168 10.85 8.32 -25.49
C ASP A 168 11.81 9.36 -26.11
N SER A 169 11.94 10.55 -25.51
CA SER A 169 12.95 11.55 -25.92
C SER A 169 14.40 11.07 -25.71
N ALA A 170 14.69 10.41 -24.60
CA ALA A 170 16.03 9.89 -24.32
C ALA A 170 16.42 8.76 -25.29
N VAL A 171 15.47 7.89 -25.66
CA VAL A 171 15.65 6.84 -26.67
C VAL A 171 15.84 7.45 -28.06
N ALA A 172 15.07 8.47 -28.44
CA ALA A 172 15.25 9.17 -29.71
C ALA A 172 16.66 9.78 -29.81
N ALA A 173 17.15 10.39 -28.74
CA ALA A 173 18.49 10.93 -28.69
C ALA A 173 19.58 9.83 -28.73
N LEU A 174 19.36 8.68 -28.09
CA LEU A 174 20.24 7.52 -28.21
C LEU A 174 20.33 7.02 -29.65
N LYS A 175 19.19 6.95 -30.37
CA LYS A 175 19.14 6.52 -31.77
C LYS A 175 19.73 7.54 -32.74
N ASN A 176 19.97 8.77 -32.28
CA ASN A 176 20.58 9.82 -33.09
C ASN A 176 22.12 9.85 -33.02
N LEU A 177 22.73 9.16 -32.07
CA LEU A 177 24.19 9.00 -31.98
C LEU A 177 24.78 8.44 -33.29
N SER A 178 25.93 8.98 -33.70
CA SER A 178 26.76 8.42 -34.78
C SER A 178 27.08 6.95 -34.49
N LEU A 179 27.46 6.61 -33.26
CA LEU A 179 27.72 5.23 -32.84
C LEU A 179 26.58 4.27 -33.11
N TYR A 180 25.33 4.70 -32.90
CA TYR A 180 24.16 3.86 -33.16
C TYR A 180 23.87 3.74 -34.66
N LYS A 181 24.13 4.79 -35.44
CA LYS A 181 23.91 4.82 -36.89
C LYS A 181 24.98 4.06 -37.67
N ASP A 182 26.23 4.21 -37.26
CA ASP A 182 27.41 3.78 -38.03
C ASP A 182 27.84 2.35 -37.64
N LYS A 183 27.61 1.93 -36.39
CA LYS A 183 28.06 0.62 -35.90
C LYS A 183 26.89 -0.36 -35.77
N GLN A 184 26.81 -1.30 -36.72
CA GLN A 184 25.75 -2.32 -36.76
C GLN A 184 25.67 -3.16 -35.47
N ASN A 185 26.80 -3.46 -34.83
CA ASN A 185 26.83 -4.20 -33.56
C ASN A 185 26.13 -3.43 -32.42
N VAL A 186 26.31 -2.11 -32.37
CA VAL A 186 25.65 -1.23 -31.39
C VAL A 186 24.16 -1.19 -31.66
N LYS A 187 23.76 -0.96 -32.91
CA LYS A 187 22.36 -0.96 -33.33
C LYS A 187 21.65 -2.27 -32.95
N ASN A 188 22.23 -3.40 -33.35
CA ASN A 188 21.67 -4.73 -33.07
C ASN A 188 21.50 -4.99 -31.57
N TYR A 189 22.49 -4.63 -30.76
CA TYR A 189 22.39 -4.82 -29.31
C TYR A 189 21.35 -3.89 -28.68
N VAL A 190 21.37 -2.61 -29.04
CA VAL A 190 20.44 -1.62 -28.49
C VAL A 190 19.00 -1.99 -28.81
N ASP A 191 18.68 -2.35 -30.06
CA ASP A 191 17.31 -2.67 -30.46
C ASP A 191 16.86 -4.04 -29.95
N ASN A 192 17.65 -5.09 -30.19
CA ASN A 192 17.19 -6.46 -29.98
C ASN A 192 17.40 -6.97 -28.56
N VAL A 193 18.35 -6.39 -27.81
CA VAL A 193 18.68 -6.85 -26.45
C VAL A 193 18.22 -5.83 -25.41
N TRP A 194 18.63 -4.58 -25.57
CA TRP A 194 18.45 -3.60 -24.51
C TRP A 194 17.04 -3.00 -24.50
N LEU A 195 16.57 -2.45 -25.63
CA LEU A 195 15.25 -1.82 -25.75
C LEU A 195 14.11 -2.84 -25.75
N SER A 196 14.33 -4.05 -26.28
CA SER A 196 13.32 -5.13 -26.31
C SER A 196 12.81 -5.53 -24.92
N CYS A 197 13.62 -5.36 -23.88
CA CYS A 197 13.25 -5.64 -22.49
C CYS A 197 13.14 -4.38 -21.62
N SER A 198 12.94 -3.21 -22.23
CA SER A 198 12.90 -1.91 -21.53
C SER A 198 11.90 -1.82 -20.39
N PHE A 199 10.77 -2.53 -20.47
CA PHE A 199 9.77 -2.60 -19.39
C PHE A 199 10.34 -3.14 -18.06
N ARG A 200 11.47 -3.87 -18.08
CA ARG A 200 12.10 -4.45 -16.88
C ARG A 200 12.98 -3.44 -16.14
N TRP A 201 13.70 -2.59 -16.88
CA TRP A 201 14.72 -1.70 -16.29
C TRP A 201 14.35 -0.22 -16.35
N ALA A 202 13.49 0.21 -17.28
CA ALA A 202 13.15 1.61 -17.45
C ALA A 202 12.31 2.11 -16.27
N ASN A 203 12.80 3.15 -15.59
CA ASN A 203 12.17 3.66 -14.39
C ASN A 203 10.73 4.14 -14.63
N CYS A 204 10.47 4.79 -15.77
CA CYS A 204 9.15 5.28 -16.16
C CYS A 204 8.08 4.20 -16.37
N MET A 205 8.47 2.94 -16.60
CA MET A 205 7.53 1.85 -16.90
C MET A 205 7.15 0.99 -15.70
N ARG A 206 7.64 1.37 -14.53
CA ARG A 206 7.24 0.79 -13.26
C ARG A 206 5.84 1.28 -12.87
N LYS A 207 4.81 0.47 -13.12
CA LYS A 207 3.46 0.72 -12.60
C LYS A 207 3.45 0.56 -11.08
N ARG A 208 3.29 1.67 -10.34
CA ARG A 208 3.12 1.69 -8.86
C ARG A 208 1.99 0.78 -8.34
N GLN A 209 1.02 0.39 -9.18
CA GLN A 209 -0.13 -0.44 -8.77
C GLN A 209 0.17 -1.95 -8.73
N VAL A 210 1.14 -2.46 -9.49
CA VAL A 210 1.51 -3.89 -9.46
C VAL A 210 2.32 -4.22 -8.20
N LEU A 211 3.05 -3.23 -7.68
CA LEU A 211 3.76 -3.32 -6.41
C LEU A 211 2.80 -3.66 -5.25
N ASN A 212 1.64 -3.04 -5.09
CA ASN A 212 0.74 -3.41 -3.98
C ASN A 212 0.21 -4.86 -3.99
N THR A 213 0.17 -5.54 -5.15
CA THR A 213 -0.30 -6.94 -5.24
C THR A 213 0.87 -7.92 -5.06
N VAL A 214 2.06 -7.55 -5.51
CA VAL A 214 3.31 -8.34 -5.38
C VAL A 214 4.02 -8.09 -4.03
N ASP A 215 3.78 -6.95 -3.39
CA ASP A 215 4.40 -6.51 -2.12
C ASP A 215 3.67 -7.06 -0.88
N THR A 216 2.68 -7.94 -1.05
CA THR A 216 2.26 -8.83 0.05
C THR A 216 3.24 -9.99 0.18
N ASN A 217 4.53 -9.66 0.31
CA ASN A 217 5.64 -10.60 0.45
C ASN A 217 5.48 -11.56 1.65
N ASN A 218 4.59 -11.24 2.59
CA ASN A 218 4.21 -12.11 3.71
C ASN A 218 3.74 -13.51 3.29
N GLY A 219 3.15 -13.68 2.10
CA GLY A 219 2.74 -15.00 1.59
C GLY A 219 3.92 -15.78 1.01
N THR A 220 4.56 -15.20 0.00
CA THR A 220 5.60 -15.87 -0.79
C THR A 220 6.92 -16.02 -0.04
N GLU A 221 7.36 -15.04 0.76
CA GLU A 221 8.58 -15.18 1.57
C GLU A 221 8.39 -16.17 2.72
N ALA A 222 7.21 -16.20 3.35
CA ALA A 222 6.90 -17.20 4.36
C ALA A 222 6.92 -18.60 3.76
N GLN A 223 6.31 -18.77 2.58
CA GLN A 223 6.35 -20.02 1.83
C GLN A 223 7.79 -20.40 1.44
N ASN A 224 8.59 -19.46 0.92
CA ASN A 224 9.99 -19.68 0.57
C ASN A 224 10.85 -20.04 1.79
N LYS A 225 10.61 -19.41 2.95
CA LYS A 225 11.26 -19.75 4.21
C LYS A 225 10.90 -21.16 4.67
N THR A 226 9.61 -21.52 4.62
CA THR A 226 9.16 -22.89 4.93
C THR A 226 9.80 -23.91 4.01
N PHE A 227 9.83 -23.64 2.70
CA PHE A 227 10.49 -24.52 1.72
C PHE A 227 11.98 -24.68 2.04
N LYS A 228 12.70 -23.58 2.25
CA LYS A 228 14.14 -23.55 2.59
C LYS A 228 14.48 -24.28 3.88
N CYS A 229 13.67 -24.14 4.92
CA CYS A 229 13.98 -24.68 6.24
C CYS A 229 13.46 -26.10 6.47
N GLN A 230 12.36 -26.50 5.81
CA GLN A 230 11.69 -27.77 6.11
C GLN A 230 11.81 -28.81 4.98
N TYR A 231 11.90 -28.37 3.72
CA TYR A 231 11.84 -29.27 2.57
C TYR A 231 13.22 -29.41 1.89
N LEU A 232 13.88 -28.29 1.61
CA LEU A 232 15.20 -28.23 0.99
C LEU A 232 16.25 -29.08 1.72
N PRO A 233 16.36 -29.10 3.06
CA PRO A 233 17.36 -29.92 3.77
C PRO A 233 17.13 -31.42 3.57
N LEU A 234 15.89 -31.85 3.34
CA LEU A 234 15.52 -33.25 3.10
C LEU A 234 15.81 -33.69 1.66
N SER A 235 16.04 -32.75 0.73
CA SER A 235 16.38 -33.09 -0.65
C SER A 235 17.77 -33.70 -0.74
N GLN A 236 17.91 -34.82 -1.45
CA GLN A 236 19.21 -35.32 -1.89
C GLN A 236 19.66 -34.63 -3.19
N ASP A 237 18.73 -34.36 -4.11
CA ASP A 237 19.00 -33.64 -5.37
C ASP A 237 18.80 -32.13 -5.20
N LYS A 238 19.87 -31.36 -5.42
CA LYS A 238 19.88 -29.89 -5.34
C LYS A 238 19.86 -29.21 -6.71
N SER A 239 19.76 -29.99 -7.79
CA SER A 239 19.62 -29.46 -9.15
C SER A 239 18.29 -28.71 -9.31
N VAL A 240 18.20 -27.85 -10.33
CA VAL A 240 16.95 -27.16 -10.66
C VAL A 240 15.82 -28.15 -10.96
N TYR A 241 16.15 -29.29 -11.57
CA TYR A 241 15.20 -30.36 -11.83
C TYR A 241 14.71 -30.99 -10.52
N GLY A 242 15.61 -31.41 -9.63
CA GLY A 242 15.26 -31.99 -8.34
C GLY A 242 14.45 -31.04 -7.45
N LEU A 243 14.76 -29.74 -7.47
CA LEU A 243 13.95 -28.73 -6.79
C LEU A 243 12.55 -28.58 -7.40
N SER A 244 12.42 -28.69 -8.73
CA SER A 244 11.13 -28.63 -9.42
C SER A 244 10.26 -29.85 -9.07
N VAL A 245 10.84 -31.05 -9.05
CA VAL A 245 10.17 -32.28 -8.62
C VAL A 245 9.70 -32.16 -7.17
N MET A 246 10.57 -31.72 -6.25
CA MET A 246 10.20 -31.52 -4.84
C MET A 246 9.06 -30.51 -4.66
N LEU A 247 9.04 -29.43 -5.45
CA LEU A 247 7.98 -28.44 -5.39
C LEU A 247 6.63 -29.04 -5.81
N VAL A 248 6.62 -29.75 -6.93
CA VAL A 248 5.40 -30.30 -7.54
C VAL A 248 4.86 -31.51 -6.78
N GLU A 249 5.75 -32.43 -6.39
CA GLU A 249 5.34 -33.73 -5.83
C GLU A 249 5.19 -33.72 -4.31
N THR A 250 5.82 -32.78 -3.60
CA THR A 250 5.81 -32.79 -2.13
C THR A 250 5.31 -31.47 -1.55
N TYR A 251 5.97 -30.36 -1.88
CA TYR A 251 5.70 -29.09 -1.19
C TYR A 251 4.29 -28.55 -1.46
N ILE A 252 3.88 -28.45 -2.73
CA ILE A 252 2.55 -27.93 -3.10
C ILE A 252 1.43 -28.85 -2.57
N PRO A 253 1.49 -30.19 -2.76
CA PRO A 253 0.50 -31.10 -2.19
C PRO A 253 0.37 -30.98 -0.66
N ASP A 254 1.50 -30.93 0.06
CA ASP A 254 1.50 -30.73 1.51
C ASP A 254 0.86 -29.41 1.92
N CYS A 255 1.18 -28.32 1.22
CA CYS A 255 0.59 -27.01 1.45
C CYS A 255 -0.93 -27.04 1.25
N HIS A 256 -1.40 -27.70 0.18
CA HIS A 256 -2.82 -27.86 -0.09
C HIS A 256 -3.52 -28.71 0.99
N GLN A 257 -2.92 -29.81 1.41
CA GLN A 257 -3.47 -30.66 2.48
C GLN A 257 -3.55 -29.91 3.81
N LYS A 258 -2.50 -29.15 4.18
CA LYS A 258 -2.50 -28.30 5.37
C LYS A 258 -3.59 -27.23 5.30
N TYR A 259 -3.82 -26.64 4.12
CA TYR A 259 -4.91 -25.68 3.89
C TYR A 259 -6.28 -26.32 4.12
N LEU A 260 -6.54 -27.48 3.51
CA LEU A 260 -7.79 -28.22 3.69
C LEU A 260 -8.02 -28.60 5.16
N GLN A 261 -7.02 -29.17 5.83
CA GLN A 261 -7.11 -29.52 7.25
C GLN A 261 -7.43 -28.32 8.11
N ARG A 262 -6.79 -27.17 7.87
CA ARG A 262 -7.00 -25.97 8.66
C ARG A 262 -8.39 -25.38 8.43
N ASN A 263 -8.93 -25.46 7.22
CA ASN A 263 -10.30 -25.05 6.92
C ASN A 263 -11.31 -25.96 7.63
N VAL A 264 -11.11 -27.29 7.58
CA VAL A 264 -11.97 -28.25 8.31
C VAL A 264 -11.89 -28.00 9.82
N GLN A 265 -10.70 -27.78 10.37
CA GLN A 265 -10.54 -27.47 11.80
C GLN A 265 -11.24 -26.17 12.21
N LEU A 266 -11.47 -25.24 11.27
CA LEU A 266 -12.14 -23.97 11.52
C LEU A 266 -13.64 -24.02 11.22
N SER A 267 -14.13 -25.12 10.65
CA SER A 267 -15.54 -25.29 10.34
C SER A 267 -16.35 -25.71 11.56
N SER A 268 -17.66 -25.55 11.44
CA SER A 268 -18.71 -25.99 12.33
C SER A 268 -18.70 -27.51 12.55
N ALA A 269 -18.14 -28.27 11.61
CA ALA A 269 -17.99 -29.72 11.71
C ALA A 269 -16.92 -30.13 12.75
N TYR A 270 -15.93 -29.28 13.02
CA TYR A 270 -14.88 -29.54 14.01
C TYR A 270 -15.02 -28.70 15.28
N ARG A 271 -15.68 -27.54 15.22
CA ARG A 271 -15.84 -26.62 16.37
C ARG A 271 -17.29 -26.19 16.53
N ARG A 272 -17.73 -26.08 17.79
CA ARG A 272 -19.01 -25.45 18.11
C ARG A 272 -18.88 -23.93 18.03
N LEU A 273 -19.65 -23.31 17.14
CA LEU A 273 -19.75 -21.85 17.04
C LEU A 273 -20.68 -21.32 18.13
N ASN A 274 -20.39 -20.12 18.62
CA ASN A 274 -21.25 -19.46 19.60
C ASN A 274 -22.63 -19.19 18.99
N THR A 275 -23.70 -19.50 19.72
CA THR A 275 -25.11 -19.29 19.32
C THR A 275 -25.45 -17.85 18.92
N THR A 276 -24.65 -16.87 19.35
CA THR A 276 -24.78 -15.45 18.97
C THR A 276 -24.29 -15.15 17.54
N VAL A 277 -23.59 -16.09 16.89
CA VAL A 277 -23.13 -15.95 15.50
C VAL A 277 -24.24 -16.42 14.57
N PRO A 278 -24.75 -15.55 13.67
CA PRO A 278 -25.76 -15.94 12.69
C PRO A 278 -25.32 -17.12 11.82
N SER A 279 -26.25 -18.02 11.50
CA SER A 279 -25.99 -19.23 10.72
C SER A 279 -25.34 -18.96 9.35
N TYR A 280 -25.70 -17.85 8.68
CA TYR A 280 -25.11 -17.48 7.40
C TYR A 280 -23.62 -17.07 7.47
N LEU A 281 -23.10 -16.82 8.68
CA LEU A 281 -21.68 -16.58 8.93
C LEU A 281 -20.92 -17.83 9.39
N HIS A 282 -21.61 -18.96 9.56
CA HIS A 282 -20.95 -20.21 9.89
C HIS A 282 -20.02 -20.61 8.74
N ASP A 283 -18.91 -21.27 9.09
CA ASP A 283 -17.89 -21.73 8.14
C ASP A 283 -17.21 -20.61 7.33
N ARG A 284 -17.31 -19.36 7.79
CA ARG A 284 -16.53 -18.24 7.28
C ARG A 284 -15.23 -18.05 8.09
N PRO A 285 -14.20 -17.43 7.50
CA PRO A 285 -12.96 -17.17 8.22
C PRO A 285 -13.22 -16.38 9.52
N PRO A 286 -12.55 -16.72 10.65
CA PRO A 286 -12.82 -16.09 11.95
C PRO A 286 -12.67 -14.57 11.97
N HIS A 287 -11.72 -14.04 11.21
CA HIS A 287 -11.50 -12.59 11.08
C HIS A 287 -12.66 -11.91 10.36
N PHE A 288 -13.25 -12.58 9.37
CA PHE A 288 -14.42 -12.11 8.62
C PHE A 288 -15.66 -12.11 9.51
N ILE A 289 -15.91 -13.20 10.25
CA ILE A 289 -17.01 -13.27 11.23
C ILE A 289 -16.89 -12.14 12.24
N LYS A 290 -15.70 -11.93 12.83
CA LYS A 290 -15.46 -10.86 13.80
C LYS A 290 -15.69 -9.47 13.19
N HIS A 291 -15.31 -9.27 11.94
CA HIS A 291 -15.55 -8.03 11.21
C HIS A 291 -17.06 -7.78 11.02
N CYS A 292 -17.80 -8.77 10.51
CA CYS A 292 -19.24 -8.69 10.30
C CYS A 292 -20.00 -8.46 11.60
N LEU A 293 -19.64 -9.17 12.68
CA LEU A 293 -20.28 -8.96 13.99
C LEU A 293 -19.99 -7.56 14.52
N LYS A 294 -18.73 -7.08 14.42
CA LYS A 294 -18.39 -5.71 14.83
C LYS A 294 -19.18 -4.67 14.02
N ALA A 295 -19.35 -4.87 12.72
CA ALA A 295 -20.16 -4.01 11.87
C ALA A 295 -21.66 -4.07 12.21
N LYS A 296 -22.19 -5.26 12.49
CA LYS A 296 -23.58 -5.47 12.94
C LYS A 296 -23.86 -4.80 14.27
N PHE A 297 -22.98 -4.93 15.26
CA PHE A 297 -23.10 -4.18 16.53
C PHE A 297 -22.89 -2.66 16.37
N SER A 298 -22.38 -2.21 15.22
CA SER A 298 -22.20 -0.79 14.91
C SER A 298 -23.32 -0.21 14.03
N SER A 299 -24.19 -1.05 13.47
CA SER A 299 -25.38 -0.66 12.73
C SER A 299 -26.58 -0.89 13.64
N GLY A 300 -27.36 0.15 13.94
CA GLY A 300 -28.64 -0.05 14.62
C GLY A 300 -29.54 -0.96 13.78
N ASP A 301 -30.42 -1.74 14.42
CA ASP A 301 -31.44 -2.49 13.70
C ASP A 301 -32.26 -1.53 12.83
N LEU A 302 -32.37 -1.83 11.54
CA LEU A 302 -33.29 -1.12 10.65
C LEU A 302 -34.70 -1.33 11.17
N ARG A 303 -35.38 -0.25 11.54
CA ARG A 303 -36.80 -0.30 11.94
C ARG A 303 -37.64 -0.16 10.67
N GLU A 304 -38.88 -0.66 10.69
CA GLU A 304 -39.81 -0.51 9.56
C GLU A 304 -39.99 0.97 9.15
N CYS A 305 -39.85 1.91 10.09
CA CYS A 305 -39.91 3.35 9.78
C CYS A 305 -38.68 3.88 9.00
N ASP A 306 -37.60 3.11 8.86
CA ASP A 306 -36.41 3.48 8.09
C ASP A 306 -36.51 3.05 6.60
N VAL A 307 -37.56 2.30 6.23
CA VAL A 307 -37.85 1.90 4.84
C VAL A 307 -39.25 2.41 4.47
N LEU A 308 -39.32 3.55 3.80
CA LEU A 308 -40.58 4.06 3.25
C LEU A 308 -40.71 3.57 1.80
N CYS A 309 -41.73 2.75 1.53
CA CYS A 309 -42.20 2.55 0.17
C CYS A 309 -42.73 3.89 -0.34
N VAL A 310 -42.18 4.36 -1.46
CA VAL A 310 -42.73 5.49 -2.18
C VAL A 310 -43.87 4.93 -3.02
N ASP A 311 -45.11 5.28 -2.70
CA ASP A 311 -46.25 4.96 -3.55
C ASP A 311 -46.03 5.62 -4.94
N MET A 312 -46.21 4.83 -6.00
CA MET A 312 -46.24 5.32 -7.39
C MET A 312 -47.52 6.10 -7.67
#